data_AF-A0A4C2E3C7-F1
#
_entry.id   AF-A0A4C2E3C7-F1
#
_cell.length_a   1.000
_cell.length_b   1.000
_cell.length_c   1.000
_cell.angle_alpha   90.00
_cell.angle_beta   90.00
_cell.angle_gamma   90.00
#
_symmetry.space_group_name_H-M   'P 1'
#
loop_
_entity.id
_entity.type
_entity.pdbx_description
1 polymer ?
#
loop_
_entity_poly.entity_id
_entity_poly.type
_entity_poly.pdbx_seq_one_letter_code
_entity_poly.pdbx_strand_id
1 'polypeptide(L)'
;MSETFEYYNLLEYWDEEIKLISEEFQISLKYSEPLYHRVTKLILMLCPEEKLRMIFDKNCYTRLQLKELMNTEMLKYVELDFEVNPKFVAKSLIKSIADHPTVFRYKVFLLLANKGILAYLAKFDSHYLKGFIDFRWCLQFIYYIKRLDPLEGEIKNFLGDCERMFAILCGKCLIKEIEERGGKLIAPQLEVLKLDEASVLQSLLFIVIDCTDPFMMTTGNYLDRYILSIFFESLGEIERYIAFFKGSLAEYEYLPNIHDLALKVERDHLNDTIRRYILSLTVKLNEDPAIIRCIYRILECLLLYGGVHMRIIHFFYSLKEYHMRALTAASELSFDSNFTKESVTLLARICEEWETVKCKNDSNMVQLPQVLLKSMFGEFVIVDEVFDENRPLEHHHDLSIMLSSMKLKVRHKWFGETHTFKEYSNSMWKIGMEWVIFWKDCYIDNHGVLPLEMIQIFNDIK
;
A
#
# COMPACT_ATOMS: atom_id res chain seq x y z
N MET A 1 12.89 5.05 31.79
CA MET A 1 13.22 5.52 30.44
C MET A 1 11.91 5.75 29.74
N SER A 2 11.62 6.98 29.32
CA SER A 2 10.29 7.38 28.85
C SER A 2 9.96 6.73 27.52
N GLU A 3 8.83 6.01 27.46
CA GLU A 3 8.25 5.35 26.28
C GLU A 3 7.79 6.32 25.16
N THR A 4 8.15 7.61 25.27
CA THR A 4 7.56 8.73 24.51
C THR A 4 8.30 9.11 23.23
N PHE A 5 9.38 8.41 22.83
CA PHE A 5 10.21 8.83 21.68
C PHE A 5 10.58 7.70 20.70
N GLU A 6 9.79 6.63 20.60
CA GLU A 6 10.11 5.48 19.74
C GLU A 6 10.36 5.88 18.28
N TYR A 7 9.45 6.65 17.67
CA TYR A 7 9.59 7.09 16.29
C TYR A 7 10.73 8.09 16.09
N TYR A 8 10.92 9.04 17.01
CA TYR A 8 12.02 10.02 16.94
C TYR A 8 13.39 9.35 17.04
N ASN A 9 13.56 8.40 17.95
CA ASN A 9 14.81 7.64 18.08
C ASN A 9 15.13 6.86 16.80
N LEU A 10 14.11 6.33 16.11
CA LEU A 10 14.28 5.67 14.83
C LEU A 10 14.72 6.66 13.74
N LEU A 11 14.15 7.86 13.70
CA LEU A 11 14.56 8.90 12.74
C LEU A 11 16.01 9.34 12.97
N GLU A 12 16.43 9.50 14.23
CA GLU A 12 17.83 9.81 14.57
C GLU A 12 18.78 8.70 14.12
N TYR A 13 18.41 7.43 14.37
CA TYR A 13 19.17 6.28 13.89
C TYR A 13 19.35 6.30 12.36
N TRP A 14 18.29 6.63 11.60
CA TRP A 14 18.38 6.76 10.15
C TRP A 14 19.29 7.91 9.72
N ASP A 15 19.19 9.07 10.38
CA ASP A 15 20.04 10.23 10.09
C ASP A 15 21.52 9.92 10.29
N GLU A 16 21.86 9.24 11.40
CA GLU A 16 23.23 8.81 11.68
C GLU A 16 23.74 7.82 10.63
N GLU A 17 22.97 6.78 10.31
CA GLU A 17 23.36 5.76 9.34
C GLU A 17 23.56 6.35 7.94
N ILE A 18 22.64 7.23 7.50
CA ILE A 18 22.73 7.92 6.20
C ILE A 18 23.95 8.84 6.15
N LYS A 19 24.23 9.57 7.24
CA LYS A 19 25.39 10.44 7.34
C LYS A 19 26.69 9.63 7.23
N LEU A 20 26.80 8.52 7.96
CA LEU A 20 27.97 7.64 7.90
C LEU A 20 28.19 7.06 6.50
N ILE A 21 27.14 6.60 5.83
CA ILE A 21 27.22 6.12 4.44
C ILE A 21 27.71 7.23 3.51
N SER A 22 27.18 8.44 3.65
CA SER A 22 27.56 9.59 2.82
C SER A 22 29.03 9.98 3.02
N GLU A 23 29.50 10.03 4.27
CA GLU A 23 30.91 10.29 4.60
C GLU A 23 31.84 9.21 4.05
N GLU A 24 31.45 7.94 4.12
CA GLU A 24 32.25 6.82 3.60
C GLU A 24 32.39 6.89 2.07
N PHE A 25 31.32 7.24 1.33
CA PHE A 25 31.41 7.47 -0.11
C PHE A 25 32.36 8.63 -0.44
N GLN A 26 32.29 9.74 0.30
CA GLN A 26 33.15 10.90 0.06
C GLN A 26 34.65 10.58 0.14
N ILE A 27 35.03 9.63 1.01
CA ILE A 27 36.41 9.23 1.23
C ILE A 27 36.80 8.06 0.31
N SER A 28 35.84 7.22 -0.09
CA SER A 28 36.12 6.02 -0.87
C SER A 28 36.38 6.32 -2.35
N LEU A 29 37.48 5.76 -2.84
CA LEU A 29 37.84 5.76 -4.28
C LEU A 29 37.61 4.40 -4.94
N LYS A 30 37.09 3.41 -4.21
CA LYS A 30 36.91 2.03 -4.70
C LYS A 30 35.59 1.44 -4.22
N TYR A 31 35.10 0.45 -4.97
CA TYR A 31 33.94 -0.33 -4.55
C TYR A 31 34.18 -1.02 -3.20
N SER A 32 33.17 -0.97 -2.31
CA SER A 32 33.18 -1.58 -0.98
C SER A 32 31.89 -2.37 -0.78
N GLU A 33 31.95 -3.71 -0.84
CA GLU A 33 30.77 -4.56 -0.66
C GLU A 33 29.96 -4.23 0.61
N PRO A 34 30.56 -4.06 1.81
CA PRO A 34 29.83 -3.68 3.02
C PRO A 34 29.04 -2.37 2.88
N LEU A 35 29.62 -1.36 2.21
CA LEU A 35 28.95 -0.08 1.99
C LEU A 35 27.71 -0.23 1.10
N TYR A 36 27.82 -1.04 0.04
CA TYR A 36 26.67 -1.34 -0.84
C TYR A 36 25.61 -2.20 -0.17
N HIS A 37 25.99 -3.10 0.75
CA HIS A 37 25.03 -3.82 1.58
C HIS A 37 24.22 -2.86 2.45
N ARG A 38 24.88 -1.88 3.09
CA ARG A 38 24.21 -0.87 3.91
C ARG A 38 23.21 -0.05 3.09
N VAL A 39 23.61 0.45 1.92
CA VAL A 39 22.72 1.19 1.00
C VAL A 39 21.52 0.33 0.55
N THR A 40 21.78 -0.92 0.15
CA THR A 40 20.73 -1.85 -0.28
C THR A 40 19.76 -2.13 0.88
N LYS A 41 20.28 -2.31 2.09
CA LYS A 41 19.50 -2.50 3.31
C LYS A 41 18.58 -1.31 3.59
N LEU A 42 19.03 -0.06 3.40
CA LEU A 42 18.15 1.11 3.52
C LEU A 42 16.93 1.03 2.60
N ILE A 43 17.14 0.59 1.35
CA ILE A 43 16.07 0.43 0.35
C ILE A 43 15.13 -0.71 0.75
N LEU A 44 15.68 -1.87 1.15
CA LEU A 44 14.90 -3.03 1.56
C LEU A 44 14.12 -2.78 2.86
N MET A 45 14.61 -1.91 3.75
CA MET A 45 13.90 -1.49 4.95
C MET A 45 12.87 -0.38 4.70
N LEU A 46 12.72 0.08 3.45
CA LEU A 46 11.80 1.15 3.05
C LEU A 46 12.01 2.42 3.87
N CYS A 47 13.29 2.78 4.13
CA CYS A 47 13.67 4.00 4.82
C CYS A 47 12.94 5.23 4.22
N PRO A 48 12.45 6.19 5.04
CA PRO A 48 11.70 7.33 4.54
C PRO A 48 12.43 8.08 3.42
N GLU A 49 11.71 8.40 2.35
CA GLU A 49 12.32 8.99 1.15
C GLU A 49 12.93 10.37 1.41
N GLU A 50 12.38 11.14 2.35
CA GLU A 50 12.91 12.44 2.75
C GLU A 50 14.33 12.31 3.30
N LYS A 51 14.59 11.26 4.09
CA LYS A 51 15.89 10.97 4.69
C LYS A 51 16.91 10.56 3.62
N LEU A 52 16.48 9.76 2.65
CA LEU A 52 17.33 9.26 1.58
C LEU A 52 17.80 10.33 0.57
N ARG A 53 17.26 11.56 0.61
CA ARG A 53 17.69 12.66 -0.27
C ARG A 53 19.19 12.94 -0.18
N MET A 54 19.80 12.78 1.00
CA MET A 54 21.24 12.97 1.18
C MET A 54 22.11 11.98 0.39
N ILE A 55 21.57 10.84 -0.02
CA ILE A 55 22.30 9.82 -0.81
C ILE A 55 21.81 9.82 -2.26
N PHE A 56 20.52 10.02 -2.50
CA PHE A 56 19.88 9.75 -3.81
C PHE A 56 19.43 10.98 -4.59
N ASP A 57 19.55 12.20 -4.05
CA ASP A 57 19.20 13.39 -4.81
C ASP A 57 20.08 13.56 -6.07
N LYS A 58 19.52 14.07 -7.16
CA LYS A 58 20.17 14.15 -8.49
C LYS A 58 21.48 14.93 -8.46
N ASN A 59 21.56 15.93 -7.59
CA ASN A 59 22.71 16.82 -7.45
C ASN A 59 23.69 16.35 -6.37
N CYS A 60 23.44 15.22 -5.71
CA CYS A 60 24.30 14.74 -4.63
C CYS A 60 25.53 14.02 -5.17
N TYR A 61 26.71 14.39 -4.66
CA TYR A 61 27.98 13.73 -4.96
C TYR A 61 27.97 12.23 -4.62
N THR A 62 27.37 11.87 -3.49
CA THR A 62 27.21 10.48 -3.03
C THR A 62 26.50 9.63 -4.08
N ARG A 63 25.45 10.17 -4.72
CA ARG A 63 24.73 9.47 -5.80
C ARG A 63 25.63 9.20 -7.01
N LEU A 64 26.43 10.20 -7.39
CA LEU A 64 27.33 10.09 -8.54
C LEU A 64 28.39 9.01 -8.29
N GLN A 65 29.05 9.06 -7.14
CA GLN A 65 30.03 8.05 -6.74
C GLN A 65 29.42 6.65 -6.61
N LEU A 66 28.23 6.54 -6.00
CA LEU A 66 27.50 5.28 -5.86
C LEU A 66 27.30 4.62 -7.23
N LYS A 67 26.85 5.38 -8.23
CA LYS A 67 26.66 4.88 -9.61
C LYS A 67 27.99 4.53 -10.27
N GLU A 68 28.98 5.40 -10.18
CA GLU A 68 30.29 5.21 -10.82
C GLU A 68 30.99 3.96 -10.32
N LEU A 69 31.20 3.86 -9.00
CA LEU A 69 31.91 2.74 -8.38
C LEU A 69 31.21 1.40 -8.65
N MET A 70 29.87 1.39 -8.65
CA MET A 70 29.09 0.17 -8.90
C MET A 70 29.14 -0.26 -10.37
N ASN A 71 29.08 0.69 -11.30
CA ASN A 71 29.22 0.41 -12.72
C ASN A 71 30.64 -0.08 -13.04
N THR A 72 31.67 0.54 -12.46
CA THR A 72 33.06 0.08 -12.60
C THR A 72 33.25 -1.35 -12.08
N GLU A 73 32.62 -1.70 -10.95
CA GLU A 73 32.70 -3.06 -10.42
C GLU A 73 32.02 -4.08 -11.34
N MET A 74 30.84 -3.75 -11.87
CA MET A 74 30.10 -4.63 -12.79
C MET A 74 30.83 -4.89 -14.10
N LEU A 75 31.57 -3.92 -14.64
CA LEU A 75 32.34 -4.08 -15.88
C LEU A 75 33.42 -5.17 -15.79
N LYS A 76 33.77 -5.62 -14.57
CA LYS A 76 34.67 -6.76 -14.38
C LYS A 76 34.04 -8.11 -14.73
N TYR A 77 32.70 -8.17 -14.84
CA TYR A 77 31.95 -9.40 -15.03
C TYR A 77 31.03 -9.28 -16.25
N VAL A 78 31.54 -9.70 -17.42
CA VAL A 78 30.83 -9.58 -18.72
C VAL A 78 29.51 -10.34 -18.74
N GLU A 79 29.38 -11.39 -17.92
CA GLU A 79 28.16 -12.16 -17.78
C GLU A 79 27.03 -11.43 -17.03
N LEU A 80 27.32 -10.32 -16.34
CA LEU A 80 26.35 -9.50 -15.61
C LEU A 80 25.83 -8.36 -16.48
N ASP A 81 25.15 -8.71 -17.58
CA ASP A 81 24.57 -7.73 -18.51
C ASP A 81 23.08 -7.48 -18.23
N PHE A 82 22.73 -6.22 -17.99
CA PHE A 82 21.36 -5.77 -17.72
C PHE A 82 20.46 -5.69 -18.96
N GLU A 83 21.04 -5.66 -20.16
CA GLU A 83 20.30 -5.64 -21.43
C GLU A 83 19.83 -7.05 -21.83
N VAL A 84 20.44 -8.08 -21.23
CA VAL A 84 20.11 -9.49 -21.47
C VAL A 84 18.90 -9.92 -20.64
N ASN A 85 18.12 -10.85 -21.19
CA ASN A 85 16.98 -11.44 -20.47
C ASN A 85 17.44 -12.10 -19.16
N PRO A 86 16.71 -11.89 -18.03
CA PRO A 86 17.14 -12.37 -16.71
C PRO A 86 17.35 -13.89 -16.65
N LYS A 87 16.63 -14.66 -17.48
CA LYS A 87 16.80 -16.11 -17.60
C LYS A 87 18.19 -16.51 -18.09
N PHE A 88 18.75 -15.77 -19.05
CA PHE A 88 20.06 -16.06 -19.60
C PHE A 88 21.16 -15.68 -18.61
N VAL A 89 21.05 -14.52 -17.97
CA VAL A 89 22.00 -14.08 -16.93
C VAL A 89 22.04 -15.09 -15.79
N ALA A 90 20.88 -15.52 -15.29
CA ALA A 90 20.80 -16.57 -14.27
C ALA A 90 21.55 -17.83 -14.73
N LYS A 91 21.21 -18.37 -15.91
CA LYS A 91 21.86 -19.57 -16.48
C LYS A 91 23.38 -19.45 -16.60
N SER A 92 23.90 -18.27 -16.96
CA SER A 92 25.33 -18.02 -17.07
C SER A 92 26.01 -18.08 -15.71
N LEU A 93 25.41 -17.48 -14.68
CA LEU A 93 25.94 -17.52 -13.30
C LEU A 93 25.93 -18.93 -12.72
N ILE A 94 24.91 -19.72 -13.05
CA ILE A 94 24.77 -21.09 -12.52
C ILE A 94 25.89 -22.02 -12.97
N LYS A 95 26.38 -21.86 -14.21
CA LYS A 95 27.51 -22.66 -14.71
C LYS A 95 28.78 -22.49 -13.88
N SER A 96 28.88 -21.42 -13.06
CA SER A 96 30.01 -21.15 -12.18
C SER A 96 29.83 -21.57 -10.72
N ILE A 97 28.63 -22.06 -10.33
CA ILE A 97 28.31 -22.40 -8.92
C ILE A 97 29.17 -23.54 -8.39
N ALA A 98 29.34 -24.61 -9.17
CA ALA A 98 29.99 -25.84 -8.72
C ALA A 98 31.45 -25.61 -8.30
N ASP A 99 32.13 -24.67 -8.96
CA ASP A 99 33.55 -24.43 -8.75
C ASP A 99 33.80 -23.32 -7.70
N HIS A 100 32.91 -22.31 -7.62
CA HIS A 100 33.12 -21.14 -6.75
C HIS A 100 31.82 -20.58 -6.12
N PRO A 101 31.29 -21.20 -5.04
CA PRO A 101 30.04 -20.77 -4.40
C PRO A 101 30.06 -19.34 -3.83
N THR A 102 31.19 -18.87 -3.30
CA THR A 102 31.35 -17.52 -2.76
C THR A 102 31.30 -16.45 -3.87
N VAL A 103 31.94 -16.73 -5.00
CA VAL A 103 31.92 -15.86 -6.18
C VAL A 103 30.51 -15.77 -6.76
N PHE A 104 29.78 -16.88 -6.78
CA PHE A 104 28.37 -16.88 -7.18
C PHE A 104 27.52 -15.98 -6.27
N ARG A 105 27.62 -16.13 -4.94
CA ARG A 105 26.87 -15.31 -3.97
C ARG A 105 27.16 -13.83 -4.16
N TYR A 106 28.45 -13.48 -4.31
CA TYR A 106 28.88 -12.11 -4.55
C TYR A 106 28.29 -11.54 -5.85
N LYS A 107 28.34 -12.30 -6.96
CA LYS A 107 27.76 -11.85 -8.25
C LYS A 107 26.26 -11.67 -8.20
N VAL A 108 25.53 -12.56 -7.50
CA VAL A 108 24.08 -12.43 -7.28
C VAL A 108 23.78 -11.17 -6.48
N PHE A 109 24.51 -10.94 -5.37
CA PHE A 109 24.39 -9.72 -4.58
C PHE A 109 24.67 -8.48 -5.44
N LEU A 110 25.82 -8.42 -6.11
CA LEU A 110 26.25 -7.27 -6.90
C LEU A 110 25.22 -6.90 -7.98
N LEU A 111 24.68 -7.90 -8.69
CA LEU A 111 23.65 -7.71 -9.71
C LEU A 111 22.34 -7.17 -9.12
N LEU A 112 21.84 -7.77 -8.04
CA LEU A 112 20.59 -7.37 -7.42
C LEU A 112 20.68 -6.01 -6.72
N ALA A 113 21.78 -5.76 -6.00
CA ALA A 113 22.08 -4.48 -5.39
C ALA A 113 22.13 -3.39 -6.46
N ASN A 114 22.87 -3.62 -7.55
CA ASN A 114 22.99 -2.60 -8.60
C ASN A 114 21.67 -2.34 -9.33
N LYS A 115 21.06 -3.39 -9.90
CA LYS A 115 19.81 -3.23 -10.65
C LYS A 115 18.69 -2.70 -9.74
N GLY A 116 18.64 -3.15 -8.49
CA GLY A 116 17.69 -2.68 -7.48
C GLY A 116 17.91 -1.22 -7.08
N ILE A 117 19.15 -0.77 -6.85
CA ILE A 117 19.47 0.64 -6.58
C ILE A 117 19.11 1.49 -7.80
N LEU A 118 19.44 1.06 -9.03
CA LEU A 118 19.08 1.79 -10.25
C LEU A 118 17.56 1.91 -10.44
N ALA A 119 16.82 0.84 -10.17
CA ALA A 119 15.35 0.84 -10.19
C ALA A 119 14.79 1.81 -9.14
N TYR A 120 15.36 1.79 -7.93
CA TYR A 120 14.96 2.70 -6.86
C TYR A 120 15.26 4.15 -7.21
N LEU A 121 16.42 4.44 -7.81
CA LEU A 121 16.77 5.78 -8.28
C LEU A 121 15.86 6.25 -9.42
N ALA A 122 15.39 5.35 -10.28
CA ALA A 122 14.39 5.68 -11.29
C ALA A 122 13.07 6.07 -10.64
N LYS A 123 12.58 5.29 -9.66
CA LYS A 123 11.42 5.63 -8.84
C LYS A 123 11.58 6.98 -8.13
N PHE A 124 12.73 7.21 -7.49
CA PHE A 124 13.04 8.42 -6.74
C PHE A 124 13.05 9.67 -7.63
N ASP A 125 13.41 9.52 -8.90
CA ASP A 125 13.41 10.58 -9.90
C ASP A 125 12.06 10.76 -10.63
N SER A 126 10.99 10.11 -10.14
CA SER A 126 9.67 10.02 -10.79
C SER A 126 9.66 9.36 -12.18
N HIS A 127 10.64 8.52 -12.49
CA HIS A 127 10.62 7.67 -13.69
C HIS A 127 10.00 6.30 -13.35
N TYR A 128 8.72 6.30 -12.98
CA TYR A 128 8.06 5.14 -12.40
C TYR A 128 7.96 3.94 -13.34
N LEU A 129 7.65 4.12 -14.63
CA LEU A 129 7.68 3.04 -15.62
C LEU A 129 9.03 2.33 -15.69
N LYS A 130 10.13 3.09 -15.65
CA LYS A 130 11.48 2.52 -15.67
C LYS A 130 11.74 1.73 -14.38
N GLY A 131 11.39 2.30 -13.23
CA GLY A 131 11.48 1.60 -11.94
C GLY A 131 10.68 0.29 -11.94
N PHE A 132 9.45 0.31 -12.45
CA PHE A 132 8.60 -0.88 -12.59
C PHE A 132 9.28 -1.97 -13.45
N ILE A 133 9.79 -1.61 -14.63
CA ILE A 133 10.48 -2.54 -15.54
C ILE A 133 11.72 -3.14 -14.87
N ASP A 134 12.55 -2.31 -14.24
CA ASP A 134 13.80 -2.76 -13.64
C ASP A 134 13.56 -3.63 -12.38
N PHE A 135 12.60 -3.28 -11.51
CA PHE A 135 12.22 -4.15 -10.39
C PHE A 135 11.63 -5.48 -10.86
N ARG A 136 10.79 -5.47 -11.90
CA ARG A 136 10.24 -6.69 -12.49
C ARG A 136 11.35 -7.58 -13.06
N TRP A 137 12.38 -6.99 -13.67
CA TRP A 137 13.55 -7.73 -14.14
C TRP A 137 14.26 -8.42 -12.96
N CYS A 138 14.46 -7.72 -11.83
CA CYS A 138 15.04 -8.31 -10.62
C CYS A 138 14.21 -9.49 -10.11
N LEU A 139 12.89 -9.36 -10.03
CA LEU A 139 11.99 -10.44 -9.58
C LEU A 139 12.06 -11.66 -10.49
N GLN A 140 12.07 -11.45 -11.81
CA GLN A 140 12.25 -12.54 -12.77
C GLN A 140 13.60 -13.23 -12.61
N PHE A 141 14.67 -12.47 -12.37
CA PHE A 141 15.99 -13.03 -12.10
C PHE A 141 15.99 -13.88 -10.82
N ILE A 142 15.43 -13.37 -9.71
CA ILE A 142 15.33 -14.10 -8.43
C ILE A 142 14.56 -15.41 -8.62
N TYR A 143 13.43 -15.38 -9.33
CA TYR A 143 12.67 -16.59 -9.66
C TYR A 143 13.51 -17.66 -10.36
N TYR A 144 14.34 -17.28 -11.34
CA TYR A 144 15.20 -18.24 -12.03
C TYR A 144 16.33 -18.76 -11.14
N ILE A 145 16.90 -17.93 -10.27
CA ILE A 145 17.95 -18.33 -9.33
C ILE A 145 17.40 -19.28 -8.26
N LYS A 146 16.23 -19.00 -7.66
CA LYS A 146 15.62 -19.83 -6.61
C LYS A 146 15.17 -21.22 -7.08
N ARG A 147 14.90 -21.39 -8.38
CA ARG A 147 14.46 -22.66 -8.96
C ARG A 147 15.55 -23.74 -9.05
N LEU A 148 16.78 -23.45 -8.63
CA LEU A 148 17.94 -24.28 -8.94
C LEU A 148 18.78 -24.56 -7.68
N ASP A 149 18.46 -25.69 -7.02
CA ASP A 149 19.12 -26.32 -5.85
C ASP A 149 19.27 -25.44 -4.58
N PRO A 150 19.55 -25.97 -3.37
CA PRO A 150 19.22 -25.25 -2.14
C PRO A 150 20.23 -24.15 -1.90
N LEU A 151 19.83 -22.94 -2.27
CA LEU A 151 20.36 -21.73 -1.69
C LEU A 151 20.14 -21.82 -0.18
N GLU A 152 21.23 -21.87 0.59
CA GLU A 152 21.21 -21.96 2.05
C GLU A 152 21.91 -20.76 2.69
N GLY A 153 21.53 -20.48 3.93
CA GLY A 153 22.13 -19.41 4.73
C GLY A 153 21.80 -18.02 4.21
N GLU A 154 22.78 -17.12 4.30
CA GLU A 154 22.59 -15.67 4.09
C GLU A 154 22.06 -15.30 2.70
N ILE A 155 22.46 -16.02 1.64
CA ILE A 155 22.00 -15.74 0.29
C ILE A 155 20.51 -16.03 0.11
N LYS A 156 19.98 -17.06 0.79
CA LYS A 156 18.55 -17.39 0.77
C LYS A 156 17.73 -16.28 1.42
N ASN A 157 18.20 -15.80 2.56
CA ASN A 157 17.54 -14.71 3.30
C ASN A 157 17.58 -13.42 2.48
N PHE A 158 18.74 -13.05 1.94
CA PHE A 158 18.89 -11.89 1.07
C PHE A 158 17.95 -11.94 -0.14
N LEU A 159 17.86 -13.10 -0.82
CA LEU A 159 16.95 -13.25 -1.95
C LEU A 159 15.48 -13.15 -1.54
N GLY A 160 15.09 -13.70 -0.40
CA GLY A 160 13.74 -13.54 0.14
C GLY A 160 13.40 -12.09 0.47
N ASP A 161 14.33 -11.37 1.08
CA ASP A 161 14.17 -9.94 1.40
C ASP A 161 14.06 -9.09 0.13
N CYS A 162 14.94 -9.32 -0.86
CA CYS A 162 14.86 -8.68 -2.17
C CYS A 162 13.55 -9.00 -2.87
N GLU A 163 13.10 -10.25 -2.87
CA GLU A 163 11.88 -10.65 -3.56
C GLU A 163 10.64 -9.95 -2.99
N ARG A 164 10.49 -9.94 -1.66
CA ARG A 164 9.40 -9.21 -1.00
C ARG A 164 9.45 -7.72 -1.29
N MET A 165 10.59 -7.09 -1.05
CA MET A 165 10.67 -5.63 -1.08
C MET A 165 10.71 -5.08 -2.51
N PHE A 166 11.34 -5.78 -3.44
CA PHE A 166 11.27 -5.41 -4.86
C PHE A 166 9.87 -5.63 -5.43
N ALA A 167 9.10 -6.63 -4.96
CA ALA A 167 7.70 -6.77 -5.36
C ALA A 167 6.84 -5.60 -4.86
N ILE A 168 7.03 -5.18 -3.61
CA ILE A 168 6.39 -3.97 -3.06
C ILE A 168 6.77 -2.72 -3.86
N LEU A 169 8.06 -2.50 -4.10
CA LEU A 169 8.55 -1.34 -4.84
C LEU A 169 8.10 -1.35 -6.31
N CYS A 170 8.03 -2.52 -6.94
CA CYS A 170 7.48 -2.72 -8.27
C CYS A 170 6.00 -2.30 -8.31
N GLY A 171 5.20 -2.75 -7.34
CA GLY A 171 3.79 -2.36 -7.21
C GLY A 171 3.62 -0.86 -7.01
N LYS A 172 4.42 -0.25 -6.12
CA LYS A 172 4.42 1.21 -5.90
C LYS A 172 4.75 1.98 -7.17
N CYS A 173 5.74 1.54 -7.95
CA CYS A 173 6.05 2.14 -9.25
C CYS A 173 4.88 2.05 -10.23
N LEU A 174 4.25 0.87 -10.35
CA LEU A 174 3.10 0.72 -11.24
C LEU A 174 1.94 1.63 -10.86
N ILE A 175 1.61 1.69 -9.57
CA ILE A 175 0.57 2.56 -9.02
C ILE A 175 0.85 4.04 -9.35
N LYS A 176 2.07 4.52 -9.07
CA LYS A 176 2.45 5.91 -9.34
C LYS A 176 2.45 6.24 -10.84
N GLU A 177 2.90 5.32 -11.68
CA GLU A 177 2.83 5.49 -13.14
C GLU A 177 1.37 5.65 -13.62
N ILE A 178 0.44 4.90 -13.02
CA ILE A 178 -0.99 4.98 -13.35
C ILE A 178 -1.59 6.31 -12.85
N GLU A 179 -1.24 6.74 -11.64
CA GLU A 179 -1.65 8.05 -11.10
C GLU A 179 -1.18 9.22 -11.98
N GLU A 180 0.09 9.24 -12.39
CA GLU A 180 0.65 10.34 -13.19
C GLU A 180 0.06 10.43 -14.60
N ARG A 181 -0.35 9.29 -15.18
CA ARG A 181 -1.01 9.26 -16.50
C ARG A 181 -2.43 9.85 -16.47
N GLY A 182 -3.03 10.01 -15.28
CA GLY A 182 -4.21 10.82 -15.04
C GLY A 182 -5.34 10.61 -16.04
N GLY A 183 -6.03 9.47 -15.99
CA GLY A 183 -7.34 9.22 -16.65
C GLY A 183 -7.42 9.39 -18.17
N LYS A 184 -6.38 9.86 -18.85
CA LYS A 184 -6.30 9.92 -20.30
C LYS A 184 -6.04 8.51 -20.81
N LEU A 185 -7.12 7.84 -21.19
CA LEU A 185 -7.18 6.69 -22.10
C LEU A 185 -5.88 5.90 -22.20
N ILE A 186 -5.91 4.72 -21.57
CA ILE A 186 -5.01 3.60 -21.76
C ILE A 186 -4.90 3.27 -23.26
N ALA A 187 -4.03 3.96 -24.00
CA ALA A 187 -3.59 3.68 -25.39
C ALA A 187 -2.83 4.93 -25.87
N PRO A 188 -1.48 4.96 -25.90
CA PRO A 188 -0.71 4.09 -26.80
C PRO A 188 0.69 3.65 -26.30
N GLN A 189 1.11 4.02 -25.07
CA GLN A 189 2.44 3.65 -24.54
C GLN A 189 2.43 2.36 -23.68
N LEU A 190 1.25 1.83 -23.39
CA LEU A 190 1.04 0.51 -22.76
C LEU A 190 0.73 -0.59 -23.78
N GLU A 191 0.61 -0.29 -25.09
CA GLU A 191 0.47 -1.32 -26.12
C GLU A 191 1.69 -2.27 -26.21
N VAL A 192 2.83 -1.87 -25.62
CA VAL A 192 4.02 -2.74 -25.48
C VAL A 192 3.85 -3.77 -24.34
N LEU A 193 2.89 -3.58 -23.43
CA LEU A 193 2.58 -4.47 -22.33
C LEU A 193 1.06 -4.67 -22.26
N LYS A 194 0.53 -5.63 -23.03
CA LYS A 194 -0.84 -6.18 -22.87
C LYS A 194 -1.01 -6.85 -21.50
N LEU A 195 -0.93 -6.09 -20.42
CA LEU A 195 -0.97 -6.61 -19.06
C LEU A 195 -2.17 -6.01 -18.36
N ASP A 196 -3.06 -6.89 -17.91
CA ASP A 196 -4.10 -6.56 -16.95
C ASP A 196 -3.43 -6.09 -15.64
N GLU A 197 -3.55 -4.79 -15.33
CA GLU A 197 -2.93 -4.14 -14.18
C GLU A 197 -3.36 -4.81 -12.86
N ALA A 198 -4.62 -5.23 -12.76
CA ALA A 198 -5.12 -5.96 -11.61
C ALA A 198 -4.36 -7.29 -11.46
N SER A 199 -4.26 -8.07 -12.52
CA SER A 199 -3.53 -9.34 -12.51
C SER A 199 -2.04 -9.17 -12.17
N VAL A 200 -1.40 -8.09 -12.63
CA VAL A 200 0.00 -7.79 -12.28
C VAL A 200 0.14 -7.49 -10.79
N LEU A 201 -0.69 -6.58 -10.26
CA LEU A 201 -0.66 -6.24 -8.83
C LEU A 201 -0.98 -7.45 -7.95
N GLN A 202 -1.96 -8.28 -8.35
CA GLN A 202 -2.27 -9.54 -7.65
C GLN A 202 -1.09 -10.52 -7.66
N SER A 203 -0.40 -10.65 -8.80
CA SER A 203 0.78 -11.50 -8.90
C SER A 203 1.91 -11.01 -8.00
N LEU A 204 2.12 -9.69 -7.93
CA LEU A 204 3.12 -9.08 -7.02
C LEU A 204 2.73 -9.31 -5.56
N LEU A 205 1.47 -9.13 -5.20
CA LEU A 205 0.98 -9.39 -3.85
C LEU A 205 1.18 -10.85 -3.44
N PHE A 206 0.88 -11.79 -4.34
CA PHE A 206 1.12 -13.22 -4.11
C PHE A 206 2.59 -13.52 -3.86
N ILE A 207 3.51 -12.95 -4.65
CA ILE A 207 4.96 -13.08 -4.43
C ILE A 207 5.35 -12.62 -3.03
N VAL A 208 4.81 -11.48 -2.58
CA VAL A 208 5.10 -10.96 -1.24
C VAL A 208 4.62 -11.92 -0.17
N ILE A 209 3.38 -12.40 -0.26
CA ILE A 209 2.79 -13.31 0.73
C ILE A 209 3.55 -14.65 0.77
N ASP A 210 3.83 -15.25 -0.39
CA ASP A 210 4.55 -16.53 -0.49
C ASP A 210 5.98 -16.45 0.09
N CYS A 211 6.61 -15.28 0.00
CA CYS A 211 7.94 -15.03 0.56
C CYS A 211 7.95 -14.50 1.99
N THR A 212 6.79 -14.37 2.65
CA THR A 212 6.72 -13.89 4.03
C THR A 212 6.49 -15.03 5.01
N ASP A 213 7.50 -15.33 5.82
CA ASP A 213 7.40 -16.31 6.91
C ASP A 213 6.65 -15.70 8.11
N PRO A 214 5.71 -16.41 8.77
CA PRO A 214 5.07 -15.94 9.99
C PRO A 214 6.05 -15.45 11.08
N PHE A 215 7.25 -16.03 11.18
CA PHE A 215 8.27 -15.57 12.11
C PHE A 215 8.72 -14.12 11.83
N MET A 216 8.70 -13.69 10.57
CA MET A 216 9.02 -12.31 10.17
C MET A 216 7.93 -11.30 10.57
N MET A 217 6.76 -11.79 10.99
CA MET A 217 5.68 -10.96 11.54
C MET A 217 5.82 -10.75 13.06
N THR A 218 6.89 -11.26 13.67
CA THR A 218 7.22 -10.98 15.07
C THR A 218 8.05 -9.71 15.17
N THR A 219 7.82 -8.92 16.22
CA THR A 219 8.48 -7.64 16.43
C THR A 219 9.45 -7.75 17.61
N GLY A 220 10.76 -7.70 17.32
CA GLY A 220 11.81 -7.78 18.35
C GLY A 220 12.30 -6.42 18.83
N ASN A 221 12.16 -5.38 18.01
CA ASN A 221 12.62 -4.02 18.29
C ASN A 221 11.80 -2.96 17.52
N TYR A 222 12.13 -1.67 17.70
CA TYR A 222 11.44 -0.54 17.04
C TYR A 222 11.58 -0.54 15.52
N LEU A 223 12.73 -0.96 14.99
CA LEU A 223 12.95 -1.04 13.54
C LEU A 223 12.08 -2.14 12.91
N ASP A 224 11.94 -3.29 13.56
CA ASP A 224 11.07 -4.38 13.10
C ASP A 224 9.61 -3.93 13.06
N ARG A 225 9.14 -3.24 14.12
CA ARG A 225 7.79 -2.64 14.15
C ARG A 225 7.58 -1.64 13.02
N TYR A 226 8.55 -0.75 12.78
CA TYR A 226 8.47 0.20 11.69
C TYR A 226 8.36 -0.50 10.34
N ILE A 227 9.27 -1.44 10.05
CA ILE A 227 9.29 -2.19 8.78
C ILE A 227 7.95 -2.93 8.59
N LEU A 228 7.45 -3.59 9.63
CA LEU A 228 6.18 -4.30 9.59
C LEU A 228 4.99 -3.36 9.35
N SER A 229 5.00 -2.17 9.96
CA SER A 229 3.96 -1.17 9.73
C SER A 229 3.93 -0.67 8.28
N ILE A 230 5.09 -0.37 7.69
CA ILE A 230 5.22 0.09 6.30
C ILE A 230 4.93 -1.04 5.32
N PHE A 231 5.28 -2.28 5.69
CA PHE A 231 4.93 -3.47 4.94
C PHE A 231 3.40 -3.60 4.79
N PHE A 232 2.65 -3.62 5.91
CA PHE A 232 1.19 -3.68 5.85
C PHE A 232 0.56 -2.50 5.12
N GLU A 233 1.10 -1.29 5.32
CA GLU A 233 0.65 -0.09 4.61
C GLU A 233 0.81 -0.25 3.08
N SER A 234 1.93 -0.82 2.65
CA SER A 234 2.23 -1.05 1.24
C SER A 234 1.34 -2.14 0.64
N LEU A 235 1.03 -3.20 1.40
CA LEU A 235 0.08 -4.23 0.96
C LEU A 235 -1.35 -3.68 0.86
N GLY A 236 -1.76 -2.87 1.84
CA GLY A 236 -3.08 -2.20 1.82
C GLY A 236 -3.23 -1.33 0.58
N GLU A 237 -2.19 -0.57 0.24
CA GLU A 237 -2.19 0.27 -0.95
C GLU A 237 -2.27 -0.53 -2.26
N ILE A 238 -1.52 -1.64 -2.38
CA ILE A 238 -1.62 -2.52 -3.55
C ILE A 238 -3.03 -3.10 -3.67
N GLU A 239 -3.59 -3.58 -2.57
CA GLU A 239 -4.94 -4.14 -2.53
C GLU A 239 -6.02 -3.13 -2.92
N ARG A 240 -5.88 -1.89 -2.44
CA ARG A 240 -6.78 -0.78 -2.77
C ARG A 240 -6.88 -0.58 -4.29
N TYR A 241 -5.75 -0.58 -4.98
CA TYR A 241 -5.73 -0.45 -6.44
C TYR A 241 -6.31 -1.67 -7.15
N ILE A 242 -6.06 -2.88 -6.64
CA ILE A 242 -6.72 -4.09 -7.18
C ILE A 242 -8.24 -3.96 -7.07
N ALA A 243 -8.75 -3.48 -5.92
CA ALA A 243 -10.18 -3.25 -5.70
C ALA A 243 -10.78 -2.28 -6.74
N PHE A 244 -10.03 -1.23 -7.10
CA PHE A 244 -10.44 -0.27 -8.13
C PHE A 244 -10.47 -0.91 -9.52
N PHE A 245 -9.41 -1.59 -9.92
CA PHE A 245 -9.33 -2.20 -11.27
C PHE A 245 -10.32 -3.34 -11.48
N LYS A 246 -10.65 -4.08 -10.43
CA LYS A 246 -11.66 -5.15 -10.47
C LYS A 246 -13.09 -4.67 -10.21
N GLY A 247 -13.26 -3.39 -9.86
CA GLY A 247 -14.57 -2.81 -9.66
C GLY A 247 -15.47 -2.93 -10.90
N SER A 248 -16.77 -2.99 -10.69
CA SER A 248 -17.77 -3.07 -11.75
C SER A 248 -18.31 -1.69 -12.10
N LEU A 249 -18.50 -1.39 -13.38
CA LEU A 249 -19.22 -0.19 -13.80
C LEU A 249 -20.71 -0.31 -13.43
N ALA A 250 -21.27 0.76 -12.86
CA ALA A 250 -22.66 0.90 -12.49
C ALA A 250 -23.24 2.15 -13.17
N GLU A 251 -24.47 2.04 -13.68
CA GLU A 251 -25.21 3.14 -14.29
C GLU A 251 -26.06 3.82 -13.23
N TYR A 252 -26.02 5.14 -13.15
CA TYR A 252 -26.82 5.90 -12.20
C TYR A 252 -27.50 7.09 -12.85
N GLU A 253 -28.71 7.40 -12.40
CA GLU A 253 -29.51 8.52 -12.89
C GLU A 253 -29.08 9.83 -12.22
N TYR A 254 -28.42 10.72 -12.97
CA TYR A 254 -27.96 12.02 -12.50
C TYR A 254 -29.06 13.09 -12.56
N LEU A 255 -29.95 12.98 -13.55
CA LEU A 255 -31.13 13.83 -13.79
C LEU A 255 -32.25 12.93 -14.36
N PRO A 256 -33.53 13.33 -14.29
CA PRO A 256 -34.63 12.53 -14.81
C PRO A 256 -34.40 12.10 -16.27
N ASN A 257 -34.31 10.78 -16.50
CA ASN A 257 -33.98 10.13 -17.78
C ASN A 257 -32.57 10.40 -18.34
N ILE A 258 -31.64 10.89 -17.52
CA ILE A 258 -30.23 11.09 -17.88
C ILE A 258 -29.38 10.23 -16.97
N HIS A 259 -28.81 9.18 -17.57
CA HIS A 259 -27.93 8.24 -16.90
C HIS A 259 -26.46 8.57 -17.18
N ASP A 260 -25.62 8.27 -16.20
CA ASP A 260 -24.16 8.38 -16.25
C ASP A 260 -23.56 7.10 -15.66
N LEU A 261 -22.26 6.88 -15.84
CA LEU A 261 -21.56 5.69 -15.34
C LEU A 261 -20.61 6.05 -14.21
N ALA A 262 -20.53 5.18 -13.21
CA ALA A 262 -19.55 5.27 -12.13
C ALA A 262 -19.07 3.87 -11.73
N LEU A 263 -17.88 3.80 -11.17
CA LEU A 263 -17.25 2.58 -10.70
C LEU A 263 -17.76 2.22 -9.30
N LYS A 264 -18.24 0.99 -9.16
CA LYS A 264 -18.46 0.32 -7.88
C LYS A 264 -17.23 -0.54 -7.57
N VAL A 265 -16.50 -0.16 -6.53
CA VAL A 265 -15.26 -0.84 -6.12
C VAL A 265 -15.55 -2.25 -5.60
N GLU A 266 -14.61 -3.18 -5.81
CA GLU A 266 -14.74 -4.56 -5.31
C GLU A 266 -14.63 -4.62 -3.77
N ARG A 267 -15.66 -5.16 -3.12
CA ARG A 267 -15.77 -5.17 -1.65
C ARG A 267 -14.77 -6.11 -0.97
N ASP A 268 -14.47 -7.26 -1.54
CA ASP A 268 -13.60 -8.26 -0.91
C ASP A 268 -12.18 -7.68 -0.76
N HIS A 269 -11.66 -7.06 -1.83
CA HIS A 269 -10.38 -6.35 -1.76
C HIS A 269 -10.42 -5.09 -0.87
N LEU A 270 -11.55 -4.37 -0.78
CA LEU A 270 -11.69 -3.28 0.20
C LEU A 270 -11.64 -3.78 1.65
N ASN A 271 -12.28 -4.91 1.94
CA ASN A 271 -12.23 -5.53 3.26
C ASN A 271 -10.80 -5.89 3.66
N ASP A 272 -10.04 -6.50 2.75
CA ASP A 272 -8.65 -6.84 3.02
C ASP A 272 -7.74 -5.60 3.09
N THR A 273 -8.08 -4.54 2.34
CA THR A 273 -7.44 -3.22 2.47
C THR A 273 -7.63 -2.64 3.87
N ILE A 274 -8.87 -2.63 4.38
CA ILE A 274 -9.21 -2.16 5.73
C ILE A 274 -8.40 -2.94 6.78
N ARG A 275 -8.39 -4.27 6.69
CA ARG A 275 -7.62 -5.13 7.61
C ARG A 275 -6.12 -4.81 7.61
N ARG A 276 -5.52 -4.59 6.44
CA ARG A 276 -4.10 -4.24 6.33
C ARG A 276 -3.78 -2.87 6.92
N TYR A 277 -4.64 -1.87 6.73
CA TYR A 277 -4.45 -0.57 7.39
C TYR A 277 -4.69 -0.63 8.90
N ILE A 278 -5.59 -1.48 9.39
CA ILE A 278 -5.73 -1.74 10.83
C ILE A 278 -4.45 -2.37 11.41
N LEU A 279 -3.87 -3.36 10.73
CA LEU A 279 -2.59 -3.96 11.12
C LEU A 279 -1.46 -2.92 11.11
N SER A 280 -1.36 -2.11 10.06
CA SER A 280 -0.37 -1.03 10.00
C SER A 280 -0.55 -0.04 11.15
N LEU A 281 -1.78 0.45 11.36
CA LEU A 281 -2.15 1.40 12.42
C LEU A 281 -1.74 0.92 13.81
N THR A 282 -2.01 -0.36 14.11
CA THR A 282 -1.80 -0.95 15.45
C THR A 282 -0.37 -1.42 15.70
N VAL A 283 0.48 -1.48 14.68
CA VAL A 283 1.91 -1.84 14.82
C VAL A 283 2.80 -0.59 14.87
N LYS A 284 2.32 0.55 14.36
CA LYS A 284 3.07 1.82 14.30
C LYS A 284 3.67 2.22 15.65
N LEU A 285 4.80 2.91 15.57
CA LEU A 285 5.54 3.40 16.73
C LEU A 285 4.79 4.57 17.39
N ASN A 286 5.04 4.74 18.69
CA ASN A 286 4.53 5.92 19.39
C ASN A 286 5.05 7.21 18.74
N GLU A 287 4.19 8.22 18.64
CA GLU A 287 4.44 9.49 17.95
C GLU A 287 4.63 9.42 16.42
N ASP A 288 4.35 8.28 15.76
CA ASP A 288 4.37 8.21 14.29
C ASP A 288 3.15 8.95 13.69
N PRO A 289 3.34 10.07 12.96
CA PRO A 289 2.23 10.81 12.36
C PRO A 289 1.49 10.00 11.28
N ALA A 290 2.11 8.97 10.68
CA ALA A 290 1.46 8.10 9.70
C ALA A 290 0.28 7.28 10.26
N ILE A 291 0.10 7.24 11.59
CA ILE A 291 -1.11 6.73 12.26
C ILE A 291 -2.36 7.40 11.67
N ILE A 292 -2.35 8.72 11.55
CA ILE A 292 -3.49 9.49 11.02
C ILE A 292 -3.78 9.12 9.57
N ARG A 293 -2.73 8.95 8.76
CA ARG A 293 -2.86 8.51 7.37
C ARG A 293 -3.54 7.14 7.28
N CYS A 294 -3.17 6.19 8.12
CA CYS A 294 -3.81 4.87 8.15
C CYS A 294 -5.30 4.97 8.48
N ILE A 295 -5.68 5.81 9.45
CA ILE A 295 -7.09 6.01 9.81
C ILE A 295 -7.86 6.66 8.65
N TYR A 296 -7.27 7.64 7.97
CA TYR A 296 -7.88 8.20 6.75
C TYR A 296 -8.12 7.15 5.67
N ARG A 297 -7.17 6.24 5.45
CA ARG A 297 -7.33 5.14 4.48
C ARG A 297 -8.41 4.15 4.89
N ILE A 298 -8.54 3.84 6.18
CA ILE A 298 -9.65 3.03 6.70
C ILE A 298 -10.98 3.72 6.41
N LEU A 299 -11.12 5.00 6.78
CA LEU A 299 -12.36 5.76 6.58
C LEU A 299 -12.72 5.90 5.09
N GLU A 300 -11.73 6.15 4.23
CA GLU A 300 -11.87 6.16 2.78
C GLU A 300 -12.43 4.83 2.26
N CYS A 301 -11.90 3.70 2.73
CA CYS A 301 -12.40 2.38 2.34
C CYS A 301 -13.80 2.09 2.88
N LEU A 302 -14.13 2.52 4.11
CA LEU A 302 -15.48 2.38 4.67
C LEU A 302 -16.52 3.16 3.87
N LEU A 303 -16.15 4.36 3.39
CA LEU A 303 -16.98 5.17 2.50
C LEU A 303 -17.29 4.42 1.20
N LEU A 304 -16.25 3.88 0.56
CA LEU A 304 -16.36 3.15 -0.72
C LEU A 304 -17.06 1.80 -0.59
N TYR A 305 -16.96 1.16 0.57
CA TYR A 305 -17.60 -0.13 0.83
C TYR A 305 -19.13 -0.02 0.70
N GLY A 306 -19.71 1.08 1.20
CA GLY A 306 -21.15 1.39 1.15
C GLY A 306 -21.98 0.49 2.07
N GLY A 307 -23.09 1.02 2.63
CA GLY A 307 -23.98 0.27 3.53
C GLY A 307 -23.41 0.03 4.94
N VAL A 308 -22.25 0.60 5.26
CA VAL A 308 -21.63 0.53 6.59
C VAL A 308 -22.43 1.40 7.55
N HIS A 309 -22.67 0.89 8.77
CA HIS A 309 -23.39 1.64 9.80
C HIS A 309 -22.63 2.89 10.22
N MET A 310 -23.35 3.99 10.41
CA MET A 310 -22.75 5.26 10.81
C MET A 310 -22.00 5.18 12.13
N ARG A 311 -22.42 4.32 13.07
CA ARG A 311 -21.68 4.05 14.31
C ARG A 311 -20.26 3.50 14.07
N ILE A 312 -20.09 2.64 13.06
CA ILE A 312 -18.77 2.07 12.72
C ILE A 312 -17.87 3.16 12.13
N ILE A 313 -18.42 4.00 11.24
CA ILE A 313 -17.69 5.15 10.67
C ILE A 313 -17.30 6.13 11.78
N HIS A 314 -18.25 6.47 12.66
CA HIS A 314 -18.03 7.36 13.79
C HIS A 314 -16.97 6.84 14.77
N PHE A 315 -16.90 5.52 14.99
CA PHE A 315 -15.85 4.90 15.80
C PHE A 315 -14.46 5.21 15.24
N PHE A 316 -14.20 4.92 13.96
CA PHE A 316 -12.89 5.20 13.34
C PHE A 316 -12.63 6.71 13.22
N TYR A 317 -13.68 7.52 13.03
CA TYR A 317 -13.57 8.98 13.05
C TYR A 317 -13.16 9.50 14.44
N SER A 318 -13.72 8.93 15.51
CA SER A 318 -13.38 9.29 16.89
C SER A 318 -11.95 8.87 17.24
N LEU A 319 -11.49 7.70 16.74
CA LEU A 319 -10.10 7.29 16.85
C LEU A 319 -9.16 8.30 16.16
N LYS A 320 -9.53 8.80 14.98
CA LYS A 320 -8.78 9.86 14.30
C LYS A 320 -8.67 11.11 15.18
N GLU A 321 -9.79 11.61 15.72
CA GLU A 321 -9.80 12.80 16.59
C GLU A 321 -8.98 12.60 17.86
N TYR A 322 -8.99 11.40 18.44
CA TYR A 322 -8.10 11.05 19.56
C TYR A 322 -6.63 11.20 19.16
N HIS A 323 -6.20 10.55 18.07
CA HIS A 323 -4.80 10.58 17.66
C HIS A 323 -4.37 11.98 17.17
N MET A 324 -5.25 12.75 16.54
CA MET A 324 -4.96 14.14 16.15
C MET A 324 -4.67 15.03 17.36
N ARG A 325 -5.32 14.78 18.51
CA ARG A 325 -5.07 15.50 19.76
C ARG A 325 -3.83 15.00 20.48
N ALA A 326 -3.53 13.70 20.38
CA ALA A 326 -2.40 13.07 21.06
C ALA A 326 -1.06 13.35 20.38
N LEU A 327 -1.03 13.38 19.04
CA LEU A 327 0.21 13.47 18.26
C LEU A 327 0.60 14.93 17.99
N THR A 328 1.80 15.32 18.42
CA THR A 328 2.27 16.72 18.30
C THR A 328 2.44 17.16 16.84
N ALA A 329 2.86 16.25 15.95
CA ALA A 329 3.09 16.51 14.53
C ALA A 329 1.87 16.24 13.62
N ALA A 330 0.70 15.97 14.18
CA ALA A 330 -0.49 15.58 13.40
C ALA A 330 -0.93 16.65 12.39
N SER A 331 -0.74 17.94 12.71
CA SER A 331 -1.13 19.06 11.86
C SER A 331 -0.23 19.27 10.63
N GLU A 332 0.92 18.62 10.56
CA GLU A 332 1.91 18.81 9.49
C GLU A 332 1.75 17.80 8.34
N LEU A 333 0.84 16.83 8.47
CA LEU A 333 0.61 15.81 7.45
C LEU A 333 -0.08 16.40 6.21
N SER A 334 0.61 16.40 5.08
CA SER A 334 -0.03 16.67 3.79
C SER A 334 -0.87 15.47 3.34
N PHE A 335 -2.00 15.73 2.68
CA PHE A 335 -2.74 14.68 1.99
C PHE A 335 -1.93 14.19 0.79
N ASP A 336 -1.72 12.88 0.70
CA ASP A 336 -0.91 12.28 -0.37
C ASP A 336 -1.55 12.36 -1.75
N SER A 337 -2.88 12.56 -1.82
CA SER A 337 -3.64 12.61 -3.06
C SER A 337 -4.88 13.50 -2.96
N ASN A 338 -5.30 14.04 -4.11
CA ASN A 338 -6.58 14.76 -4.21
C ASN A 338 -7.77 13.88 -3.81
N PHE A 339 -7.70 12.58 -4.12
CA PHE A 339 -8.69 11.57 -3.74
C PHE A 339 -8.91 11.53 -2.22
N THR A 340 -7.83 11.40 -1.45
CA THR A 340 -7.90 11.36 0.02
C THR A 340 -8.45 12.66 0.57
N LYS A 341 -8.03 13.81 0.02
CA LYS A 341 -8.55 15.11 0.45
C LYS A 341 -10.06 15.23 0.22
N GLU A 342 -10.55 14.81 -0.94
CA GLU A 342 -11.98 14.80 -1.26
C GLU A 342 -12.74 13.85 -0.33
N SER A 343 -12.23 12.63 -0.11
CA SER A 343 -12.80 11.61 0.78
C SER A 343 -12.96 12.14 2.21
N VAL A 344 -11.89 12.73 2.75
CA VAL A 344 -11.86 13.27 4.12
C VAL A 344 -12.82 14.44 4.26
N THR A 345 -12.90 15.30 3.25
CA THR A 345 -13.85 16.43 3.25
C THR A 345 -15.30 15.94 3.25
N LEU A 346 -15.59 14.90 2.46
CA LEU A 346 -16.92 14.29 2.41
C LEU A 346 -17.26 13.60 3.74
N LEU A 347 -16.35 12.82 4.30
CA LEU A 347 -16.51 12.15 5.59
C LEU A 347 -16.74 13.13 6.74
N ALA A 348 -16.04 14.25 6.77
CA ALA A 348 -16.24 15.29 7.78
C ALA A 348 -17.67 15.84 7.72
N ARG A 349 -18.18 16.16 6.51
CA ARG A 349 -19.57 16.61 6.33
C ARG A 349 -20.58 15.56 6.78
N ILE A 350 -20.38 14.29 6.41
CA ILE A 350 -21.26 13.19 6.81
C ILE A 350 -21.28 13.05 8.34
N CYS A 351 -20.13 13.17 9.00
CA CYS A 351 -20.04 13.10 10.46
C CYS A 351 -20.69 14.32 11.13
N GLU A 352 -20.52 15.53 10.59
CA GLU A 352 -21.20 16.74 11.07
C GLU A 352 -22.73 16.60 10.97
N GLU A 353 -23.25 16.13 9.83
CA GLU A 353 -24.67 15.87 9.66
C GLU A 353 -25.17 14.80 10.62
N TRP A 354 -24.39 13.73 10.81
CA TRP A 354 -24.71 12.66 11.76
C TRP A 354 -24.88 13.18 13.19
N GLU A 355 -24.01 14.07 13.66
CA GLU A 355 -24.10 14.66 14.99
C GLU A 355 -25.43 15.41 15.21
N THR A 356 -25.99 16.01 14.16
CA THR A 356 -27.29 16.70 14.24
C THR A 356 -28.50 15.76 14.24
N VAL A 357 -28.34 14.55 13.69
CA VAL A 357 -29.44 13.60 13.45
C VAL A 357 -29.45 12.46 14.48
N LYS A 358 -28.30 12.12 15.09
CA LYS A 358 -28.16 10.97 16.01
C LYS A 358 -29.08 11.02 17.24
N CYS A 359 -29.46 12.22 17.70
CA CYS A 359 -30.38 12.40 18.83
C CYS A 359 -31.85 12.13 18.47
N LYS A 360 -32.19 12.04 17.18
CA LYS A 360 -33.57 11.94 16.69
C LYS A 360 -33.96 10.54 16.20
N ASN A 361 -32.97 9.70 15.89
CA ASN A 361 -33.18 8.35 15.34
C ASN A 361 -32.50 7.29 16.20
N ASP A 362 -32.98 6.05 16.12
CA ASP A 362 -32.22 4.92 16.66
C ASP A 362 -30.90 4.82 15.88
N SER A 363 -29.82 5.22 16.54
CA SER A 363 -28.50 5.35 15.94
C SER A 363 -27.96 4.04 15.31
N ASN A 364 -28.51 2.89 15.71
CA ASN A 364 -28.15 1.60 15.13
C ASN A 364 -28.75 1.40 13.74
N MET A 365 -29.77 2.17 13.35
CA MET A 365 -30.53 1.97 12.11
C MET A 365 -29.96 2.73 10.91
N VAL A 366 -28.99 3.64 11.13
CA VAL A 366 -28.50 4.54 10.06
C VAL A 366 -27.25 3.98 9.41
N GLN A 367 -27.32 3.81 8.10
CA GLN A 367 -26.24 3.32 7.26
C GLN A 367 -25.82 4.38 6.25
N LEU A 368 -24.56 4.32 5.86
CA LEU A 368 -24.03 5.13 4.80
C LEU A 368 -24.63 4.67 3.45
N PRO A 369 -25.11 5.59 2.60
CA PRO A 369 -25.49 5.26 1.22
C PRO A 369 -24.33 4.64 0.44
N GLN A 370 -24.66 3.98 -0.68
CA GLN A 370 -23.62 3.49 -1.58
C GLN A 370 -22.89 4.69 -2.20
N VAL A 371 -21.56 4.65 -2.16
CA VAL A 371 -20.71 5.64 -2.83
C VAL A 371 -20.06 4.97 -4.03
N LEU A 372 -20.14 5.62 -5.19
CA LEU A 372 -19.49 5.22 -6.44
C LEU A 372 -18.41 6.24 -6.82
N LEU A 373 -17.50 5.84 -7.70
CA LEU A 373 -16.39 6.67 -8.18
C LEU A 373 -16.58 7.00 -9.67
N LYS A 374 -16.70 8.28 -10.06
CA LYS A 374 -16.68 8.60 -11.50
C LYS A 374 -15.30 8.41 -12.12
N SER A 375 -14.26 8.59 -11.32
CA SER A 375 -12.87 8.40 -11.72
C SER A 375 -12.12 7.62 -10.64
N MET A 376 -11.15 6.80 -11.05
CA MET A 376 -10.22 6.13 -10.12
C MET A 376 -9.41 7.11 -9.26
N PHE A 377 -9.44 8.41 -9.59
CA PHE A 377 -8.66 9.45 -8.93
C PHE A 377 -9.51 10.52 -8.21
N GLY A 378 -10.84 10.35 -8.13
CA GLY A 378 -11.74 11.27 -7.43
C GLY A 378 -13.12 11.34 -8.04
N GLU A 379 -13.96 12.22 -7.50
CA GLU A 379 -15.37 12.43 -7.84
C GLU A 379 -16.32 11.34 -7.33
N PHE A 380 -16.80 11.56 -6.10
CA PHE A 380 -17.78 10.68 -5.46
C PHE A 380 -19.19 10.92 -5.98
N VAL A 381 -19.91 9.82 -6.24
CA VAL A 381 -21.34 9.82 -6.51
C VAL A 381 -22.03 9.08 -5.38
N ILE A 382 -22.81 9.83 -4.60
CA ILE A 382 -23.66 9.25 -3.57
C ILE A 382 -24.98 8.81 -4.22
N VAL A 383 -25.28 7.53 -4.03
CA VAL A 383 -26.43 6.86 -4.63
C VAL A 383 -27.47 6.58 -3.56
N ASP A 384 -28.73 6.91 -3.85
CA ASP A 384 -29.87 6.67 -2.96
C ASP A 384 -30.24 5.18 -2.80
N GLU A 385 -29.86 4.31 -3.74
CA GLU A 385 -30.14 2.87 -3.61
C GLU A 385 -29.19 2.21 -2.61
N VAL A 386 -29.74 1.81 -1.47
CA VAL A 386 -29.11 0.88 -0.53
C VAL A 386 -29.06 -0.50 -1.17
N PHE A 387 -27.97 -1.20 -0.88
CA PHE A 387 -27.77 -2.62 -1.10
C PHE A 387 -29.01 -3.44 -0.68
N ASP A 388 -29.66 -4.07 -1.66
CA ASP A 388 -30.78 -5.01 -1.43
C ASP A 388 -30.20 -6.38 -1.05
N GLU A 389 -30.16 -6.69 0.26
CA GLU A 389 -29.77 -8.02 0.78
C GLU A 389 -30.65 -9.15 0.22
N ASN A 390 -31.88 -8.83 -0.21
CA ASN A 390 -32.86 -9.81 -0.70
C ASN A 390 -32.75 -10.07 -2.21
N ARG A 391 -31.70 -9.58 -2.88
CA ARG A 391 -31.28 -10.08 -4.20
C ARG A 391 -30.00 -10.90 -4.07
N PRO A 392 -30.07 -12.11 -3.49
CA PRO A 392 -28.98 -13.06 -3.64
C PRO A 392 -28.92 -13.39 -5.13
N LEU A 393 -27.80 -13.08 -5.78
CA LEU A 393 -27.30 -13.74 -7.00
C LEU A 393 -28.41 -14.46 -7.78
N GLU A 394 -29.24 -13.73 -8.54
CA GLU A 394 -30.13 -14.43 -9.47
C GLU A 394 -29.23 -15.18 -10.44
N HIS A 395 -29.31 -16.52 -10.40
CA HIS A 395 -28.61 -17.44 -11.26
C HIS A 395 -28.80 -17.07 -12.73
N HIS A 396 -27.86 -16.36 -13.34
CA HIS A 396 -27.93 -16.02 -14.77
C HIS A 396 -26.55 -16.17 -15.40
N HIS A 397 -26.50 -16.92 -16.51
CA HIS A 397 -25.34 -17.28 -17.31
C HIS A 397 -24.24 -16.19 -17.45
N ASP A 398 -22.97 -16.59 -17.48
CA ASP A 398 -21.78 -15.71 -17.58
C ASP A 398 -21.82 -14.66 -18.70
N LEU A 399 -22.48 -14.95 -19.83
CA LEU A 399 -22.70 -13.99 -20.94
C LEU A 399 -23.79 -12.95 -20.63
N SER A 400 -24.80 -13.34 -19.85
CA SER A 400 -25.80 -12.43 -19.30
C SER A 400 -25.16 -11.55 -18.24
N ILE A 401 -24.29 -12.09 -17.36
CA ILE A 401 -23.57 -11.32 -16.33
C ILE A 401 -22.79 -10.18 -16.97
N MET A 402 -22.01 -10.42 -18.03
CA MET A 402 -21.25 -9.35 -18.67
C MET A 402 -22.13 -8.25 -19.26
N LEU A 403 -23.34 -8.59 -19.75
CA LEU A 403 -24.30 -7.64 -20.33
C LEU A 403 -25.24 -6.99 -19.29
N SER A 404 -25.51 -7.66 -18.17
CA SER A 404 -26.38 -7.19 -17.07
C SER A 404 -25.60 -6.48 -15.97
N SER A 405 -24.34 -6.87 -15.72
CA SER A 405 -23.39 -6.13 -14.87
C SER A 405 -22.94 -4.82 -15.52
N MET A 406 -23.07 -4.69 -16.84
CA MET A 406 -22.96 -3.42 -17.56
C MET A 406 -24.18 -2.50 -17.37
N LYS A 407 -25.29 -2.99 -16.78
CA LYS A 407 -26.55 -2.25 -16.59
C LYS A 407 -27.16 -2.51 -15.22
N LEU A 408 -26.44 -2.13 -14.15
CA LEU A 408 -27.11 -1.84 -12.88
C LEU A 408 -27.79 -0.48 -13.02
N LYS A 409 -29.12 -0.45 -13.09
CA LYS A 409 -29.90 0.79 -13.11
C LYS A 409 -30.05 1.32 -11.69
N VAL A 410 -29.22 2.28 -11.31
CA VAL A 410 -29.39 3.04 -10.07
C VAL A 410 -30.30 4.23 -10.33
N ARG A 411 -31.43 4.30 -9.61
CA ARG A 411 -32.52 5.24 -9.94
C ARG A 411 -32.35 6.68 -9.50
N HIS A 412 -31.53 7.03 -8.51
CA HIS A 412 -31.49 8.42 -8.02
C HIS A 412 -30.11 8.85 -7.51
N LYS A 413 -29.77 10.10 -7.83
CA LYS A 413 -28.68 10.88 -7.25
C LYS A 413 -29.18 11.60 -6.01
N TRP A 414 -28.36 11.60 -4.95
CA TRP A 414 -28.61 12.34 -3.71
C TRP A 414 -28.80 13.85 -3.99
N PHE A 415 -29.99 14.39 -3.73
CA PHE A 415 -30.30 15.82 -3.82
C PHE A 415 -30.44 16.51 -2.45
N GLY A 416 -29.88 15.93 -1.39
CA GLY A 416 -29.79 16.57 -0.08
C GLY A 416 -31.07 16.53 0.76
N GLU A 417 -32.00 15.62 0.47
CA GLU A 417 -33.06 15.27 1.43
C GLU A 417 -32.61 14.07 2.27
N THR A 418 -32.68 14.21 3.59
CA THR A 418 -32.31 13.18 4.57
C THR A 418 -33.30 12.01 4.53
N HIS A 419 -33.12 11.11 3.56
CA HIS A 419 -33.75 9.80 3.63
C HIS A 419 -33.01 8.95 4.66
N THR A 420 -33.54 8.98 5.88
CA THR A 420 -33.24 8.00 6.92
C THR A 420 -33.74 6.65 6.43
N PHE A 421 -32.85 5.85 5.87
CA PHE A 421 -33.18 4.48 5.47
C PHE A 421 -33.62 3.68 6.70
N LYS A 422 -34.69 2.90 6.50
CA LYS A 422 -35.45 2.22 7.56
C LYS A 422 -35.10 0.74 7.75
N GLU A 423 -34.17 0.18 6.98
CA GLU A 423 -33.83 -1.24 7.10
C GLU A 423 -32.38 -1.44 7.54
N TYR A 424 -32.24 -1.72 8.84
CA TYR A 424 -31.01 -2.18 9.47
C TYR A 424 -30.57 -3.53 8.86
N SER A 425 -29.40 -3.54 8.23
CA SER A 425 -28.78 -4.78 7.76
C SER A 425 -27.93 -5.41 8.87
N ASN A 426 -28.39 -6.58 9.35
CA ASN A 426 -27.64 -7.36 10.34
C ASN A 426 -26.27 -7.81 9.82
N SER A 427 -26.14 -8.07 8.51
CA SER A 427 -24.87 -8.54 7.95
C SER A 427 -23.82 -7.44 7.92
N MET A 428 -24.19 -6.22 7.52
CA MET A 428 -23.30 -5.06 7.51
C MET A 428 -22.91 -4.62 8.91
N TRP A 429 -23.79 -4.83 9.89
CA TRP A 429 -23.44 -4.60 11.29
C TRP A 429 -22.35 -5.56 11.76
N LYS A 430 -22.51 -6.86 11.46
CA LYS A 430 -21.51 -7.89 11.81
C LYS A 430 -20.16 -7.60 11.18
N ILE A 431 -20.11 -7.33 9.88
CA ILE A 431 -18.87 -7.00 9.16
C ILE A 431 -18.21 -5.75 9.77
N GLY A 432 -18.99 -4.70 10.01
CA GLY A 432 -18.49 -3.48 10.65
C GLY A 432 -17.89 -3.74 12.03
N MET A 433 -18.58 -4.52 12.85
CA MET A 433 -18.10 -4.92 14.17
C MET A 433 -16.87 -5.84 14.11
N GLU A 434 -16.73 -6.68 13.09
CA GLU A 434 -15.51 -7.48 12.88
C GLU A 434 -14.29 -6.58 12.70
N TRP A 435 -14.38 -5.47 11.98
CA TRP A 435 -13.27 -4.52 11.85
C TRP A 435 -12.92 -3.84 13.17
N VAL A 436 -13.93 -3.46 13.95
CA VAL A 436 -13.73 -2.80 15.25
C VAL A 436 -13.11 -3.75 16.27
N ILE A 437 -13.59 -5.00 16.31
CA ILE A 437 -13.01 -6.06 17.16
C ILE A 437 -11.59 -6.38 16.71
N PHE A 438 -11.37 -6.55 15.42
CA PHE A 438 -10.05 -6.82 14.87
C PHE A 438 -9.04 -5.71 15.20
N TRP A 439 -9.44 -4.44 15.08
CA TRP A 439 -8.62 -3.32 15.53
C TRP A 439 -8.27 -3.42 17.02
N LYS A 440 -9.26 -3.72 17.86
CA LYS A 440 -9.06 -3.82 19.30
C LYS A 440 -8.08 -4.95 19.63
N ASP A 441 -8.26 -6.12 19.03
CA ASP A 441 -7.43 -7.29 19.27
C ASP A 441 -5.99 -7.01 18.82
N CYS A 442 -5.80 -6.47 17.61
CA CYS A 442 -4.47 -6.08 17.13
C CYS A 442 -3.81 -5.00 18.00
N TYR A 443 -4.59 -4.02 18.50
CA TYR A 443 -4.03 -2.99 19.39
C TYR A 443 -3.57 -3.59 20.71
N ILE A 444 -4.38 -4.46 21.32
CA ILE A 444 -4.05 -5.14 22.58
C ILE A 444 -2.80 -6.03 22.40
N ASP A 445 -2.71 -6.76 21.29
CA ASP A 445 -1.56 -7.62 21.01
C ASP A 445 -0.24 -6.83 20.91
N ASN A 446 -0.27 -5.61 20.37
CA ASN A 446 0.93 -4.81 20.13
C ASN A 446 1.26 -3.80 21.25
N HIS A 447 0.25 -3.28 21.96
CA HIS A 447 0.39 -2.22 22.96
C HIS A 447 -0.06 -2.65 24.37
N GLY A 448 -0.61 -3.84 24.53
CA GLY A 448 -1.06 -4.41 25.80
C GLY A 448 -2.43 -3.90 26.27
N VAL A 449 -2.54 -2.62 26.63
CA VAL A 449 -3.78 -2.07 27.23
C VAL A 449 -4.27 -0.86 26.47
N LEU A 450 -5.59 -0.80 26.24
CA LEU A 450 -6.23 0.36 25.64
C LEU A 450 -6.24 1.56 26.60
N PRO A 451 -5.86 2.77 26.13
CA PRO A 451 -6.07 4.01 26.86
C PRO A 451 -7.55 4.21 27.23
N LEU A 452 -7.81 4.87 28.37
CA LEU A 452 -9.18 5.10 28.86
C LEU A 452 -10.09 5.79 27.84
N GLU A 453 -9.57 6.79 27.11
CA GLU A 453 -10.34 7.48 26.06
C GLU A 453 -10.69 6.53 24.90
N MET A 454 -9.79 5.64 24.50
CA MET A 454 -10.08 4.62 23.48
C MET A 454 -11.09 3.58 23.97
N ILE A 455 -11.07 3.24 25.27
CA ILE A 455 -12.09 2.37 25.89
C ILE A 455 -13.46 3.04 25.84
N GLN A 456 -13.54 4.36 26.08
CA GLN A 456 -14.79 5.12 25.95
C GLN A 456 -15.29 5.09 24.51
N ILE A 457 -14.44 5.41 23.53
CA ILE A 457 -14.78 5.34 22.09
C ILE A 457 -15.29 3.94 21.71
N PHE A 458 -14.66 2.88 22.20
CA PHE A 458 -15.11 1.50 21.95
C PHE A 458 -16.42 1.15 22.64
N ASN A 459 -16.67 1.66 23.84
CA ASN A 459 -17.92 1.38 24.55
C ASN A 459 -19.10 2.16 23.98
N ASP A 460 -18.86 3.35 23.40
CA ASP A 460 -19.88 4.17 22.75
C ASP A 460 -20.48 3.53 21.49
N ILE A 461 -19.82 2.49 20.95
CA ILE A 461 -20.34 1.72 19.80
C ILE A 461 -21.36 0.65 20.21
N LYS A 462 -21.27 0.15 21.45
CA LYS A 462 -22.15 -0.89 22.01
C LYS A 462 -23.52 -0.32 22.35
#